data_AF-A0A4Q3IFI1-F1
#
_entry.id   AF-A0A4Q3IFI1-F1
#
_cell.length_a   1.000
_cell.length_b   1.000
_cell.length_c   1.000
_cell.angle_alpha   90.00
_cell.angle_beta   90.00
_cell.angle_gamma   90.00
#
_symmetry.space_group_name_H-M   'P 1'
#
loop_
_entity.id
_entity.type
_entity.pdbx_description
1 polymer ?
#
loop_
_entity_poly.entity_id
_entity_poly.type
_entity_poly.pdbx_seq_one_letter_code
_entity_poly.pdbx_strand_id
1 'polypeptide(L)'
;VNLTRRHFQKFGIAEYRIVESAGATEAAPASGSADLIVDITSTGSTLSANQMRVLEDGLIMKSEANLIVSRTADWTPLRKAQLEALLSIMGGIPPGISTLL
;
A
#
# COMPACT_ATOMS: atom_id res chain seq x y z
N VAL A 1 -2.32 9.21 -4.31
CA VAL A 1 -2.62 9.96 -5.55
C VAL A 1 -2.27 9.23 -6.85
N ASN A 2 -1.00 8.89 -7.13
CA ASN A 2 -0.60 8.30 -8.43
C ASN A 2 -1.26 6.94 -8.74
N LEU A 3 -1.46 6.08 -7.73
CA LEU A 3 -2.13 4.79 -7.90
C LEU A 3 -3.58 4.97 -8.36
N THR A 4 -4.34 5.83 -7.67
CA THR A 4 -5.73 6.17 -8.02
C THR A 4 -5.84 6.69 -9.44
N ARG A 5 -4.99 7.65 -9.84
CA ARG A 5 -5.01 8.19 -11.20
C ARG A 5 -4.80 7.11 -12.24
N ARG A 6 -3.80 6.24 -12.04
CA ARG A 6 -3.54 5.12 -12.96
C ARG A 6 -4.68 4.11 -12.99
N HIS A 7 -5.31 3.83 -11.85
CA HIS A 7 -6.48 2.95 -11.80
C HIS A 7 -7.61 3.51 -12.64
N PHE A 8 -7.99 4.76 -12.41
CA PHE A 8 -9.09 5.43 -13.12
C PHE A 8 -8.81 5.55 -14.62
N GLN A 9 -7.56 5.86 -15.01
CA GLN A 9 -7.15 5.87 -16.41
C GLN A 9 -7.34 4.51 -17.11
N LYS A 10 -7.07 3.38 -16.43
CA LYS A 10 -7.31 2.05 -17.00
C LYS A 10 -8.79 1.79 -17.31
N PHE A 11 -9.69 2.43 -16.58
CA PHE A 11 -11.15 2.35 -16.79
C PHE A 11 -11.69 3.51 -17.65
N GLY A 12 -10.83 4.37 -18.21
CA GLY A 12 -11.25 5.51 -19.02
C GLY A 12 -11.93 6.63 -18.23
N ILE A 13 -11.79 6.65 -16.90
CA ILE A 13 -12.39 7.66 -16.03
C ILE A 13 -11.47 8.89 -16.01
N ALA A 14 -11.92 9.97 -16.65
CA ALA A 14 -11.18 11.23 -16.76
C ALA A 14 -11.77 12.36 -15.89
N GLU A 15 -13.09 12.35 -15.67
CA GLU A 15 -13.80 13.38 -14.92
C GLU A 15 -13.93 13.00 -13.44
N TYR A 16 -12.96 13.46 -12.65
CA TYR A 16 -12.99 13.32 -11.19
C TYR A 16 -12.12 14.38 -10.54
N ARG A 17 -12.43 14.71 -9.28
CA ARG A 17 -11.59 15.55 -8.44
C ARG A 17 -11.02 14.72 -7.30
N ILE A 18 -9.72 14.82 -7.08
CA ILE A 18 -9.10 14.26 -5.86
C ILE A 18 -9.28 15.31 -4.76
N VAL A 19 -10.02 14.94 -3.72
CA VAL A 19 -10.17 15.68 -2.48
C VAL A 19 -9.24 15.04 -1.45
N GLU A 20 -8.40 15.83 -0.78
CA GLU A 20 -7.55 15.30 0.28
C GLU A 20 -8.36 15.12 1.56
N SER A 21 -8.22 13.96 2.20
CA SER A 21 -8.83 13.67 3.50
C SER A 21 -7.87 14.08 4.61
N ALA A 22 -8.34 14.90 5.56
CA ALA A 22 -7.58 15.32 6.74
C ALA A 22 -7.67 14.33 7.92
N GLY A 23 -8.33 13.18 7.72
CA GLY A 23 -8.58 12.16 8.75
C GLY A 23 -10.01 11.62 8.66
N ALA A 24 -10.21 10.38 9.12
CA ALA A 24 -11.47 9.64 8.99
C ALA A 24 -12.02 9.67 7.56
N THR A 25 -11.23 9.13 6.61
CA THR A 25 -11.58 9.08 5.18
C THR A 25 -12.99 8.56 4.95
N GLU A 26 -13.44 7.63 5.79
CA GLU A 26 -14.75 7.00 5.78
C GLU A 26 -15.93 7.95 6.04
N ALA A 27 -15.69 9.11 6.66
CA ALA A 27 -16.71 10.12 6.87
C ALA A 27 -16.96 10.99 5.62
N ALA A 28 -16.08 10.92 4.61
CA ALA A 28 -16.18 11.79 3.44
C ALA A 28 -17.48 11.57 2.63
N PRO A 29 -17.93 10.32 2.38
CA PRO A 29 -19.23 10.08 1.74
C PRO A 29 -20.41 10.57 2.56
N ALA A 30 -20.44 10.27 3.86
CA ALA A 30 -21.55 10.67 4.73
C ALA A 30 -21.67 12.20 4.90
N SER A 31 -20.55 12.92 4.81
CA SER A 31 -20.52 14.39 4.86
C SER A 31 -20.76 15.06 3.49
N GLY A 32 -20.84 14.29 2.41
CA GLY A 32 -20.98 14.81 1.04
C GLY A 32 -19.72 15.49 0.48
N SER A 33 -18.57 15.28 1.11
CA SER A 33 -17.30 15.87 0.64
C SER A 33 -16.62 15.05 -0.46
N ALA A 34 -17.01 13.78 -0.63
CA ALA A 34 -16.60 12.94 -1.75
C ALA A 34 -17.64 11.84 -2.02
N ASP A 35 -17.80 11.42 -3.27
CA ASP A 35 -18.71 10.31 -3.62
C ASP A 35 -18.12 8.93 -3.31
N LEU A 36 -16.78 8.83 -3.36
CA LEU A 36 -16.01 7.60 -3.19
C LEU A 36 -14.74 7.88 -2.40
N ILE A 37 -14.24 6.85 -1.72
CA ILE A 37 -12.94 6.90 -1.04
C ILE A 37 -11.98 5.89 -1.65
N VAL A 38 -10.69 6.20 -1.53
CA VAL A 38 -9.61 5.26 -1.83
C VAL A 38 -8.76 5.14 -0.59
N ASP A 39 -8.86 4.00 0.08
CA ASP A 39 -8.17 3.73 1.33
C ASP A 39 -7.65 2.29 1.37
N ILE A 40 -6.72 2.02 2.30
CA ILE A 40 -6.25 0.67 2.58
C ILE A 40 -7.27 -0.07 3.43
N THR A 41 -7.48 -1.35 3.14
CA THR A 41 -8.32 -2.21 3.95
C THR A 41 -7.77 -3.63 3.98
N SER A 42 -8.07 -4.37 5.04
CA SER A 42 -7.69 -5.78 5.19
C SER A 42 -8.94 -6.65 5.24
N THR A 43 -9.72 -6.56 6.32
CA THR A 43 -10.95 -7.34 6.51
C THR A 43 -12.21 -6.63 5.99
N GLY A 44 -12.13 -5.33 5.68
CA GLY A 44 -13.29 -4.52 5.33
C GLY A 44 -14.14 -4.05 6.52
N SER A 45 -13.80 -4.41 7.77
CA SER A 45 -14.65 -4.12 8.94
C SER A 45 -14.94 -2.63 9.13
N THR A 46 -13.93 -1.77 8.92
CA THR A 46 -14.09 -0.31 9.03
C THR A 46 -15.05 0.24 7.97
N LEU A 47 -15.02 -0.31 6.75
CA LEU A 47 -15.94 0.09 5.68
C LEU A 47 -17.37 -0.30 6.05
N SER A 48 -17.58 -1.55 6.48
CA SER A 48 -18.91 -2.05 6.86
C SER A 48 -19.50 -1.27 8.04
N ALA A 49 -18.69 -0.91 9.04
CA ALA A 49 -19.11 -0.08 10.17
C ALA A 49 -19.63 1.31 9.73
N ASN A 50 -19.20 1.78 8.57
CA ASN A 50 -19.59 3.06 7.97
C ASN A 50 -20.55 2.89 6.78
N GLN A 51 -21.25 1.75 6.68
CA GLN A 51 -22.21 1.44 5.60
C GLN A 51 -21.60 1.48 4.18
N MET A 52 -20.29 1.22 4.08
CA MET A 52 -19.57 1.16 2.83
C MET A 52 -19.17 -0.27 2.48
N ARG A 53 -18.81 -0.45 1.21
CA ARG A 53 -18.26 -1.71 0.70
C ARG A 53 -17.14 -1.43 -0.28
N VAL A 54 -16.27 -2.42 -0.47
CA VAL A 54 -15.34 -2.43 -1.60
C VAL A 54 -16.14 -2.68 -2.88
N LEU A 55 -15.85 -1.92 -3.93
CA LEU A 55 -16.41 -2.17 -5.26
C LEU A 55 -15.76 -3.41 -5.88
N GLU A 56 -16.50 -4.16 -6.69
CA GLU A 56 -16.02 -5.42 -7.27
C GLU A 56 -14.78 -5.21 -8.17
N ASP A 57 -14.74 -4.08 -8.87
CA ASP A 57 -13.63 -3.57 -9.70
C ASP A 57 -12.77 -2.51 -8.98
N GLY A 58 -13.01 -2.31 -7.68
CA GLY A 58 -12.36 -1.29 -6.86
C GLY A 58 -10.98 -1.68 -6.32
N LEU A 59 -10.52 -2.90 -6.57
CA LEU A 59 -9.20 -3.33 -6.10
C LEU A 59 -8.08 -2.67 -6.92
N ILE A 60 -7.41 -1.70 -6.31
CA ILE A 60 -6.30 -0.98 -6.95
C ILE A 60 -4.98 -1.76 -6.85
N MET A 61 -4.69 -2.29 -5.67
CA MET A 61 -3.43 -2.98 -5.38
C MET A 61 -3.59 -3.92 -4.18
N LYS A 62 -3.03 -5.13 -4.28
CA LYS A 62 -2.79 -5.99 -3.11
C LYS A 62 -1.46 -5.59 -2.48
N SER A 63 -1.45 -5.35 -1.17
CA SER A 63 -0.26 -4.92 -0.44
C SER A 63 0.19 -5.99 0.55
N GLU A 64 1.50 -6.05 0.75
CA GLU A 64 2.15 -6.84 1.78
C GLU A 64 3.38 -6.10 2.33
N ALA A 65 3.86 -6.52 3.50
CA ALA A 65 5.10 -6.00 4.04
C ALA A 65 6.28 -6.49 3.19
N ASN A 66 7.14 -5.57 2.76
CA ASN A 66 8.32 -5.86 1.96
C ASN A 66 9.57 -5.35 2.67
N LEU A 67 10.58 -6.21 2.84
CA LEU A 67 11.91 -5.79 3.26
C LEU A 67 12.70 -5.35 2.03
N ILE A 68 13.07 -4.08 1.97
CA ILE A 68 13.77 -3.48 0.83
C ILE A 68 15.15 -2.99 1.28
N VAL A 69 16.16 -3.30 0.48
CA VAL A 69 17.55 -2.90 0.72
C VAL A 69 18.00 -1.86 -0.31
N SER A 70 18.80 -0.88 0.12
CA SER A 70 19.35 0.12 -0.79
C SER A 70 20.43 -0.49 -1.69
N ARG A 71 20.35 -0.21 -2.99
CA ARG A 71 21.36 -0.63 -3.98
C ARG A 71 22.65 0.19 -3.95
N THR A 72 22.63 1.35 -3.30
CA THR A 72 23.72 2.33 -3.31
C THR A 72 24.21 2.69 -1.92
N ALA A 73 23.72 2.00 -0.88
CA ALA A 73 24.24 2.18 0.46
C ALA A 73 25.66 1.60 0.57
N ASP A 74 26.46 2.19 1.43
CA ASP A 74 27.74 1.61 1.83
C ASP A 74 27.50 0.41 2.76
N TRP A 75 27.55 -0.79 2.18
CA TRP A 75 27.34 -2.05 2.86
C TRP A 75 28.64 -2.56 3.50
N THR A 76 29.06 -1.88 4.56
CA THR A 76 30.19 -2.34 5.38
C THR A 76 29.92 -3.75 5.94
N PRO A 77 30.98 -4.52 6.29
CA PRO A 77 30.81 -5.86 6.84
C PRO A 77 29.85 -5.94 8.03
N LEU A 78 29.89 -4.94 8.91
CA LEU A 78 28.98 -4.86 10.07
C LEU A 78 27.51 -4.72 9.65
N ARG A 79 27.22 -3.87 8.66
CA ARG A 79 25.84 -3.66 8.16
C ARG A 79 25.30 -4.90 7.47
N LYS A 80 26.15 -5.62 6.72
CA LYS A 80 25.79 -6.92 6.11
C LYS A 80 25.45 -7.95 7.19
N ALA A 81 26.28 -8.08 8.22
CA ALA A 81 26.03 -9.00 9.34
C ALA A 81 24.73 -8.67 10.10
N GLN A 82 24.41 -7.39 10.29
CA GLN A 82 23.15 -6.98 10.92
C GLN A 82 21.92 -7.33 10.07
N LEU A 83 22.00 -7.14 8.75
CA LEU A 83 20.94 -7.55 7.83
C LEU A 83 20.74 -9.06 7.86
N GLU A 84 21.82 -9.85 7.83
CA GLU A 84 21.76 -11.30 7.92
C GLU A 84 21.11 -11.78 9.23
N ALA A 85 21.45 -11.14 10.35
CA ALA A 85 20.82 -11.43 11.64
C ALA A 85 19.31 -11.14 11.63
N LEU A 86 18.89 -10.01 11.06
CA LEU A 86 17.46 -9.67 10.91
C LEU A 86 16.73 -10.70 10.03
N LEU A 87 17.31 -11.07 8.89
CA LEU A 87 16.75 -12.08 7.98
C LEU A 87 16.61 -13.45 8.65
N SER A 88 17.58 -13.83 9.50
CA SER A 88 17.51 -15.07 10.26
C SER A 88 16.32 -15.10 11.24
N ILE A 89 15.97 -13.97 11.86
CA ILE A 89 14.81 -13.88 12.77
C ILE A 89 13.49 -14.00 12.00
N MET A 90 13.43 -13.47 10.78
CA MET A 90 12.22 -13.43 9.96
C MET A 90 11.85 -14.78 9.29
N GLY A 91 12.60 -15.86 9.55
CA GLY A 91 12.32 -17.20 8.99
C GLY A 91 13.30 -17.70 7.92
N GLY A 92 14.46 -17.03 7.79
CA GLY A 92 15.55 -17.46 6.91
C GLY A 92 15.53 -16.82 5.52
N ILE A 93 16.68 -16.91 4.82
CA ILE A 93 16.90 -16.32 3.49
C ILE A 93 16.22 -17.21 2.43
N PRO A 94 15.21 -16.72 1.67
CA PRO A 94 14.68 -17.46 0.54
C PRO A 94 15.77 -17.69 -0.51
N PRO A 95 15.90 -18.91 -1.07
CA PRO A 95 16.83 -19.16 -2.17
C PRO A 95 16.49 -18.23 -3.35
N GLY A 96 17.44 -17.39 -3.75
CA GLY A 96 17.26 -16.42 -4.84
C GLY A 96 17.39 -14.94 -4.44
N ILE A 97 17.44 -14.61 -3.14
CA ILE A 97 18.09 -13.36 -2.71
C ILE A 97 19.58 -13.59 -2.88
N SER A 98 20.06 -13.35 -4.10
CA SER A 98 21.48 -13.23 -4.35
C SER A 98 21.99 -12.10 -3.45
N THR A 99 22.83 -12.44 -2.47
CA THR A 99 23.68 -11.51 -1.73
C THR A 99 24.76 -10.90 -2.64
N LEU A 100 24.39 -10.52 -3.88
CA LEU A 100 25.15 -9.58 -4.71
C LEU A 100 24.83 -8.13 -4.28
N LEU A 101 24.84 -7.90 -2.96
CA LEU A 101 25.16 -6.61 -2.36
C LEU A 101 26.66 -6.59 -2.05
#